data_AF-A0A537DU27-F1
#
_entry.id   AF-A0A537DU27-F1
#
_cell.length_a   1.000
_cell.length_b   1.000
_cell.length_c   1.000
_cell.angle_alpha   90.00
_cell.angle_beta   90.00
_cell.angle_gamma   90.00
#
_symmetry.space_group_name_H-M   'P 1'
#
loop_
_entity.id
_entity.type
_entity.pdbx_description
1 polymer ?
#
loop_
_entity_poly.entity_id
_entity_poly.type
_entity_poly.pdbx_seq_one_letter_code
_entity_poly.pdbx_strand_id
1 'polypeptide(L)'
;MKTGLGKGYTKVLEQLDESLKDLDLEVKKVDPQIVSDYKPGPDDGEEESRYFVRLKGTLAPKEARLCGWRIDNLAALAASLALVVSKQGKSERKEIEAVIGNKAGRWRALTLMDTFLRSGYLEEDDEGLVKLGWRTRAELDLPSLMMLLAESKAPSTENSEPVDEDQASMDG
;
A
#
# COMPACT_ATOMS: atom_id res chain seq x y z
N MET A 1 -4.50 3.56 27.48
CA MET A 1 -5.68 2.76 27.82
C MET A 1 -5.25 1.29 27.87
N LYS A 2 -5.00 0.75 29.06
CA LYS A 2 -4.72 -0.69 29.28
C LYS A 2 -5.98 -1.31 29.88
N THR A 3 -6.93 -1.71 29.03
CA THR A 3 -8.01 -2.62 29.44
C THR A 3 -7.66 -3.97 28.88
N GLY A 4 -7.02 -4.78 29.73
CA GLY A 4 -6.57 -6.12 29.41
C GLY A 4 -7.75 -6.96 28.94
N LEU A 5 -7.75 -7.28 27.66
CA LEU A 5 -8.56 -8.35 27.11
C LEU A 5 -8.27 -9.60 27.95
N GLY A 6 -9.29 -10.15 28.61
CA GLY A 6 -9.12 -11.32 29.47
C GLY A 6 -8.54 -12.51 28.71
N LYS A 7 -7.99 -13.52 29.42
CA LYS A 7 -7.32 -14.70 28.84
C LYS A 7 -8.14 -15.49 27.78
N GLY A 8 -9.43 -15.21 27.63
CA GLY A 8 -10.31 -15.80 26.62
C GLY A 8 -10.47 -15.01 25.32
N TYR A 9 -9.76 -13.88 25.12
CA TYR A 9 -9.97 -13.03 23.95
C TYR A 9 -9.68 -13.75 22.62
N THR A 10 -8.76 -14.71 22.60
CA THR A 10 -8.48 -15.53 21.42
C THR A 10 -9.72 -16.27 20.94
N LYS A 11 -10.55 -16.80 21.86
CA LYS A 11 -11.82 -17.45 21.52
C LYS A 11 -12.82 -16.48 20.91
N VAL A 12 -12.80 -15.22 21.38
CA VAL A 12 -13.64 -14.16 20.80
C VAL A 12 -13.18 -13.82 19.39
N LEU A 13 -11.86 -13.76 19.15
CA LEU A 13 -11.32 -13.54 17.81
C LEU A 13 -11.65 -14.71 16.87
N GLU A 14 -11.56 -15.95 17.33
CA GLU A 14 -11.98 -17.14 16.56
C GLU A 14 -13.46 -17.08 16.19
N GLN A 15 -14.34 -16.75 17.15
CA GLN A 15 -15.77 -16.62 16.89
C GLN A 15 -16.10 -15.44 15.96
N LEU A 16 -15.37 -14.33 16.09
CA LEU A 16 -15.48 -13.19 15.20
C LEU A 16 -15.06 -13.57 13.78
N ASP A 17 -13.91 -14.25 13.63
CA ASP A 17 -13.42 -14.72 12.34
C ASP A 17 -14.43 -15.65 11.66
N GLU A 18 -15.03 -16.59 12.40
CA GLU A 18 -16.09 -17.47 11.86
C GLU A 18 -17.29 -16.66 11.35
N SER A 19 -17.72 -15.64 12.09
CA SER A 19 -18.86 -14.80 11.73
C SER A 19 -18.57 -13.91 10.50
N LEU A 20 -17.30 -13.59 10.25
CA LEU A 20 -16.85 -12.74 9.16
C LEU A 20 -16.69 -13.50 7.83
N LYS A 21 -16.59 -14.84 7.86
CA LYS A 21 -16.43 -15.68 6.66
C LYS A 21 -17.54 -15.47 5.63
N ASP A 22 -18.78 -15.33 6.08
CA ASP A 22 -19.95 -15.11 5.20
C ASP A 22 -19.89 -13.77 4.45
N LEU A 23 -19.05 -12.84 4.91
CA LEU A 23 -18.82 -11.52 4.30
C LEU A 23 -17.51 -11.44 3.52
N ASP A 24 -16.81 -12.57 3.33
CA ASP A 24 -15.45 -12.63 2.78
C ASP A 24 -14.44 -11.75 3.53
N LEU A 25 -14.62 -11.67 4.86
CA LEU A 25 -13.74 -10.96 5.77
C LEU A 25 -13.01 -11.94 6.70
N GLU A 26 -11.85 -11.55 7.22
CA GLU A 26 -11.05 -12.32 8.18
C GLU A 26 -10.39 -11.43 9.23
N VAL A 27 -10.10 -12.01 10.39
CA VAL A 27 -9.30 -11.38 11.45
C VAL A 27 -7.82 -11.65 11.18
N LYS A 28 -7.09 -10.60 10.83
CA LYS A 28 -5.63 -10.64 10.63
C LYS A 28 -4.89 -10.15 11.87
N LYS A 29 -4.04 -11.03 12.41
CA LYS A 29 -3.01 -10.65 13.39
C LYS A 29 -1.82 -10.00 12.67
N VAL A 30 -1.39 -8.85 13.19
CA VAL A 30 -0.22 -8.10 12.74
C VAL A 30 0.70 -7.93 13.94
N ASP A 31 1.86 -8.60 13.85
CA ASP A 31 2.89 -8.46 14.86
C ASP A 31 3.71 -7.19 14.60
N PRO A 32 4.01 -6.39 15.64
CA PRO A 32 4.90 -5.25 15.49
C PRO A 32 6.31 -5.72 15.10
N GLN A 33 6.94 -4.98 14.18
CA GLN A 33 8.38 -5.16 13.95
C GLN A 33 9.15 -4.29 14.93
N ILE A 34 9.92 -4.93 15.81
CA ILE A 34 11.05 -4.29 16.48
C ILE A 34 12.08 -3.99 15.38
N VAL A 35 12.25 -2.72 15.02
CA VAL A 35 13.15 -2.29 13.92
C VAL A 35 14.62 -2.23 14.38
N SER A 36 14.99 -2.91 15.46
CA SER A 36 16.37 -2.90 15.98
C SER A 36 16.69 -4.18 16.74
N ASP A 37 17.97 -4.53 16.80
CA ASP A 37 18.54 -5.53 17.73
C ASP A 37 18.38 -5.13 19.22
N TYR A 38 17.51 -4.16 19.51
CA TYR A 38 17.18 -3.70 20.84
C TYR A 38 16.30 -4.77 21.49
N LYS A 39 16.86 -5.49 22.46
CA LYS A 39 16.08 -6.27 23.41
C LYS A 39 15.31 -5.25 24.27
N PRO A 40 13.97 -5.18 24.19
CA PRO A 40 13.21 -4.31 25.08
C PRO A 40 13.54 -4.68 26.53
N GLY A 41 13.81 -3.67 27.35
CA GLY A 41 13.92 -3.85 28.79
C GLY A 41 12.55 -4.24 29.36
N PRO A 42 12.47 -4.77 30.59
CA PRO A 42 11.22 -5.22 31.22
C PRO A 42 10.14 -4.12 31.39
N ASP A 43 10.45 -2.87 31.05
CA ASP A 43 9.57 -1.69 31.15
C ASP A 43 9.19 -1.10 29.78
N ASP A 44 9.82 -1.56 28.68
CA ASP A 44 9.43 -1.21 27.32
C ASP A 44 8.28 -2.13 26.94
N GLY A 45 7.06 -1.64 27.10
CA GLY A 45 5.84 -2.43 26.90
C GLY A 45 5.92 -3.28 25.64
N GLU A 46 5.81 -4.60 25.82
CA GLU A 46 5.58 -5.56 24.74
C GLU A 46 4.60 -4.92 23.76
N GLU A 47 5.05 -4.54 22.56
CA GLU A 47 4.13 -4.00 21.57
C GLU A 47 3.13 -5.12 21.27
N GLU A 48 1.93 -5.01 21.84
CA GLU A 48 0.91 -6.04 21.74
C GLU A 48 0.55 -6.21 20.26
N SER A 49 0.55 -7.46 19.80
CA SER A 49 0.07 -7.81 18.47
C SER A 49 -1.29 -7.15 18.21
N ARG A 50 -1.42 -6.47 17.08
CA ARG A 50 -2.66 -5.79 16.68
C ARG A 50 -3.50 -6.74 15.84
N TYR A 51 -4.81 -6.75 16.06
CA TYR A 51 -5.76 -7.54 15.26
C TYR A 51 -6.64 -6.60 14.44
N PHE A 52 -6.81 -6.90 13.17
CA PHE A 52 -7.60 -6.11 12.22
C PHE A 52 -8.56 -6.99 11.45
N VAL A 53 -9.69 -6.44 11.03
CA VAL A 53 -10.56 -7.09 10.06
C VAL A 53 -10.15 -6.63 8.66
N ARG A 54 -9.95 -7.58 7.75
CA ARG A 54 -9.63 -7.31 6.34
C ARG A 54 -10.41 -8.23 5.41
N LEU A 55 -10.40 -7.92 4.12
CA LEU A 55 -10.90 -8.84 3.09
C LEU A 55 -10.02 -10.10 3.04
N LYS A 56 -10.69 -11.26 3.00
CA LYS A 56 -10.07 -12.57 2.90
C LYS A 56 -9.69 -12.88 1.45
N GLY A 57 -10.59 -12.58 0.52
CA GLY A 57 -10.41 -12.80 -0.91
C GLY A 57 -9.90 -11.59 -1.70
N THR A 58 -9.86 -11.77 -3.01
CA THR A 58 -9.62 -10.66 -3.95
C THR A 58 -10.96 -10.14 -4.46
N LEU A 59 -11.05 -8.82 -4.62
CA LEU A 59 -12.23 -8.19 -5.19
C LEU A 59 -12.29 -8.43 -6.69
N ALA A 60 -13.48 -8.75 -7.20
CA ALA A 60 -13.72 -8.70 -8.63
C ALA A 60 -13.53 -7.26 -9.14
N PRO A 61 -13.15 -7.04 -10.42
CA PRO A 61 -12.92 -5.68 -10.95
C PRO A 61 -14.10 -4.73 -10.78
N LYS A 62 -15.34 -5.24 -10.72
CA LYS A 62 -16.55 -4.45 -10.46
C LYS A 62 -16.63 -3.99 -9.01
N GLU A 63 -16.30 -4.85 -8.06
CA GLU A 63 -16.30 -4.58 -6.62
C GLU A 63 -15.13 -3.67 -6.23
N ALA A 64 -13.98 -3.84 -6.87
CA ALA A 64 -12.82 -2.97 -6.71
C ALA A 64 -13.12 -1.51 -7.08
N ARG A 65 -14.12 -1.21 -7.92
CA ARG A 65 -14.55 0.17 -8.19
C ARG A 65 -15.34 0.80 -7.05
N LEU A 66 -15.87 -0.01 -6.14
CA LEU A 66 -16.69 0.43 -5.01
C LEU A 66 -15.86 0.75 -3.76
N CYS A 67 -14.56 0.41 -3.74
CA CYS A 67 -13.69 0.62 -2.57
C CYS A 67 -13.32 2.09 -2.31
N GLY A 68 -13.84 3.04 -3.10
CA GLY A 68 -13.61 4.47 -2.93
C GLY A 68 -12.22 4.95 -3.37
N TRP A 69 -11.35 4.05 -3.78
CA TRP A 69 -10.03 4.38 -4.34
C TRP A 69 -10.09 4.46 -5.86
N ARG A 70 -9.44 5.50 -6.41
CA ARG A 70 -9.18 5.56 -7.85
C ARG A 70 -8.09 4.56 -8.22
N ILE A 71 -8.24 3.88 -9.36
CA ILE A 71 -7.25 2.93 -9.87
C ILE A 71 -5.85 3.57 -10.04
N ASP A 72 -5.79 4.83 -10.47
CA ASP A 72 -4.53 5.56 -10.61
C ASP A 72 -3.84 5.79 -9.24
N ASN A 73 -4.62 5.94 -8.17
CA ASN A 73 -4.08 6.11 -6.82
C ASN A 73 -3.52 4.78 -6.30
N LEU A 74 -4.20 3.67 -6.58
CA LEU A 74 -3.71 2.33 -6.25
C LEU A 74 -2.43 2.01 -7.03
N ALA A 75 -2.34 2.39 -8.30
CA ALA A 75 -1.13 2.26 -9.10
C ALA A 75 0.03 3.09 -8.53
N ALA A 76 -0.23 4.33 -8.12
CA ALA A 76 0.76 5.16 -7.46
C ALA A 76 1.22 4.57 -6.11
N LEU A 77 0.28 4.04 -5.31
CA LEU A 77 0.61 3.37 -4.07
C LEU A 77 1.49 2.13 -4.33
N ALA A 78 1.11 1.26 -5.27
CA ALA A 78 1.89 0.09 -5.63
C ALA A 78 3.33 0.45 -6.05
N ALA A 79 3.49 1.52 -6.86
CA ALA A 79 4.79 2.03 -7.25
C ALA A 79 5.61 2.54 -6.05
N SER A 80 4.99 3.27 -5.11
CA SER A 80 5.64 3.71 -3.87
C SER A 80 6.12 2.53 -3.02
N LEU A 81 5.27 1.52 -2.82
CA LEU A 81 5.61 0.33 -2.04
C LEU A 81 6.77 -0.44 -2.69
N ALA A 82 6.73 -0.60 -4.01
CA ALA A 82 7.80 -1.26 -4.75
C ALA A 82 9.13 -0.52 -4.64
N LEU A 83 9.12 0.81 -4.72
CA LEU A 83 10.32 1.63 -4.56
C LEU A 83 10.91 1.46 -3.14
N VAL A 84 10.08 1.55 -2.11
CA VAL A 84 10.51 1.35 -0.71
C VAL A 84 11.13 -0.04 -0.53
N VAL A 85 10.50 -1.09 -1.06
CA VAL A 85 11.03 -2.47 -0.99
C VAL A 85 12.35 -2.60 -1.75
N SER A 86 12.47 -2.01 -2.95
CA SER A 86 13.70 -2.05 -3.75
C SER A 86 14.90 -1.39 -3.04
N LYS A 87 14.63 -0.47 -2.11
CA LYS A 87 15.61 0.25 -1.31
C LYS A 87 15.80 -0.31 0.09
N GLN A 88 15.68 -1.63 0.24
CA GLN A 88 15.89 -2.32 1.52
C GLN A 88 14.93 -1.85 2.62
N GLY A 89 13.74 -1.37 2.26
CA GLY A 89 12.67 -1.02 3.19
C GLY A 89 12.60 0.45 3.61
N LYS A 90 13.49 1.32 3.10
CA LYS A 90 13.46 2.77 3.36
C LYS A 90 13.78 3.58 2.09
N SER A 91 13.10 4.69 1.86
CA SER A 91 13.38 5.61 0.74
C SER A 91 13.13 7.06 1.15
N GLU A 92 13.84 8.00 0.53
CA GLU A 92 13.57 9.41 0.74
C GLU A 92 12.21 9.80 0.17
N ARG A 93 11.44 10.58 0.93
CA ARG A 93 10.12 11.08 0.47
C ARG A 93 10.17 11.74 -0.91
N LYS A 94 11.18 12.57 -1.16
CA LYS A 94 11.38 13.28 -2.44
C LYS A 94 11.51 12.34 -3.63
N GLU A 95 12.10 11.17 -3.42
CA GLU A 95 12.30 10.20 -4.48
C GLU A 95 11.00 9.50 -4.85
N ILE A 96 10.20 9.12 -3.86
CA ILE A 96 8.86 8.56 -4.07
C ILE A 96 7.98 9.59 -4.81
N GLU A 97 8.02 10.84 -4.38
CA GLU A 97 7.32 11.95 -5.04
C GLU A 97 7.79 12.17 -6.48
N ALA A 98 9.09 12.02 -6.76
CA ALA A 98 9.62 12.13 -8.12
C ALA A 98 9.11 10.99 -9.02
N VAL A 99 9.13 9.75 -8.53
CA VAL A 99 8.63 8.58 -9.29
C VAL A 99 7.14 8.72 -9.61
N ILE A 100 6.31 9.11 -8.64
CA ILE A 100 4.89 9.37 -8.89
C ILE A 100 4.73 10.58 -9.83
N GLY A 101 5.50 11.64 -9.57
CA GLY A 101 5.43 12.93 -10.26
C GLY A 101 5.71 12.83 -11.75
N ASN A 102 6.59 11.92 -12.18
CA ASN A 102 6.89 11.66 -13.59
C ASN A 102 5.65 11.29 -14.42
N LYS A 103 4.66 10.63 -13.83
CA LYS A 103 3.44 10.20 -14.55
C LYS A 103 2.18 10.97 -14.13
N ALA A 104 2.06 11.33 -12.85
CA ALA A 104 0.86 11.95 -12.30
C ALA A 104 0.95 13.48 -12.15
N GLY A 105 2.13 14.07 -12.36
CA GLY A 105 2.42 15.47 -12.10
C GLY A 105 2.77 15.75 -10.64
N ARG A 106 3.60 16.79 -10.43
CA ARG A 106 4.19 17.12 -9.12
C ARG A 106 3.16 17.39 -8.02
N TRP A 107 2.15 18.21 -8.31
CA TRP A 107 1.11 18.55 -7.33
C TRP A 107 0.36 17.30 -6.84
N ARG A 108 0.04 16.40 -7.78
CA ARG A 108 -0.67 15.16 -7.46
C ARG A 108 0.21 14.20 -6.66
N ALA A 109 1.51 14.13 -6.96
CA ALA A 109 2.45 13.32 -6.19
C ALA A 109 2.48 13.73 -4.71
N LEU A 110 2.55 15.03 -4.42
CA LEU A 110 2.51 15.56 -3.04
C LEU A 110 1.21 15.15 -2.33
N THR A 111 0.06 15.35 -2.97
CA THR A 111 -1.26 15.01 -2.38
C THR A 111 -1.41 13.50 -2.14
N LEU A 112 -0.92 12.66 -3.07
CA LEU A 112 -0.94 11.22 -2.92
C LEU A 112 -0.03 10.76 -1.79
N MET A 113 1.17 11.33 -1.69
CA MET A 113 2.12 11.04 -0.62
C MET A 113 1.51 11.33 0.76
N ASP A 114 0.93 12.52 0.94
CA ASP A 114 0.22 12.87 2.18
C ASP A 114 -0.95 11.93 2.47
N THR A 115 -1.66 11.50 1.43
CA THR A 115 -2.76 10.53 1.57
C THR A 115 -2.24 9.18 2.04
N PHE A 116 -1.12 8.69 1.50
CA PHE A 116 -0.55 7.38 1.86
C PHE A 116 0.03 7.36 3.28
N LEU A 117 0.64 8.46 3.72
CA LEU A 117 1.10 8.65 5.10
C LEU A 117 -0.08 8.71 6.08
N ARG A 118 -1.05 9.61 5.83
CA ARG A 118 -2.23 9.78 6.70
C ARG A 118 -3.10 8.53 6.78
N SER A 119 -3.18 7.77 5.69
CA SER A 119 -3.94 6.51 5.70
C SER A 119 -3.19 5.39 6.40
N GLY A 120 -1.87 5.45 6.56
CA GLY A 120 -1.06 4.44 7.26
C GLY A 120 -0.51 3.33 6.35
N TYR A 121 -0.54 3.50 5.03
CA TYR A 121 0.15 2.60 4.10
C TYR A 121 1.65 2.88 4.01
N LEU A 122 2.04 4.14 4.25
CA LEU A 122 3.42 4.57 4.41
C LEU A 122 3.58 5.23 5.78
N GLU A 123 4.80 5.21 6.30
CA GLU A 123 5.20 5.91 7.52
C GLU A 123 6.51 6.65 7.25
N GLU A 124 6.66 7.83 7.84
CA GLU A 124 7.89 8.63 7.80
C GLU A 124 8.54 8.53 9.18
N ASP A 125 9.83 8.21 9.25
CA ASP A 125 10.58 8.19 10.51
C ASP A 125 11.16 9.57 10.86
N ASP A 126 11.79 9.68 12.02
CA ASP A 126 12.32 10.96 12.53
C ASP A 126 13.44 11.54 11.66
N GLU A 127 14.05 10.73 10.78
CA GLU A 127 15.08 11.14 9.82
C GLU A 127 14.47 11.58 8.47
N GLY A 128 13.13 11.54 8.33
CA GLY A 128 12.41 11.85 7.10
C GLY A 128 12.43 10.72 6.07
N LEU A 129 12.82 9.51 6.46
CA LEU A 129 12.81 8.33 5.58
C LEU A 129 11.43 7.67 5.62
N VAL A 130 10.94 7.36 4.43
CA VAL A 130 9.66 6.68 4.24
C VAL A 130 9.88 5.17 4.27
N LYS A 131 9.09 4.48 5.08
CA LYS A 131 9.00 3.03 5.19
C LYS A 131 7.57 2.55 4.98
N LEU A 132 7.40 1.23 4.89
CA LEU A 132 6.08 0.60 4.84
C LEU A 132 5.31 0.90 6.14
N GLY A 133 4.06 1.31 6.01
CA GLY A 133 3.17 1.59 7.14
C GLY A 133 2.41 0.35 7.63
N TRP A 134 1.81 0.45 8.81
CA TRP A 134 1.10 -0.67 9.44
C TRP A 134 -0.06 -1.23 8.59
N ARG A 135 -0.77 -0.40 7.79
CA ARG A 135 -1.87 -0.90 6.93
C ARG A 135 -1.36 -1.73 5.78
N THR A 136 -0.21 -1.38 5.23
CA THR A 136 0.45 -2.19 4.20
C THR A 136 0.72 -3.60 4.71
N ARG A 137 1.15 -3.74 5.97
CA ARG A 137 1.38 -5.06 6.60
C ARG A 137 0.10 -5.82 6.91
N ALA A 138 -0.97 -5.09 7.26
CA ALA A 138 -2.26 -5.69 7.60
C ALA A 138 -3.01 -6.18 6.34
N GLU A 139 -3.07 -5.34 5.31
CA GLU A 139 -3.98 -5.51 4.18
C GLU A 139 -3.32 -6.18 2.97
N LEU A 140 -1.98 -6.14 2.83
CA LEU A 140 -1.30 -6.59 1.60
C LEU A 140 -0.42 -7.82 1.82
N ASP A 141 -0.47 -8.72 0.83
CA ASP A 141 0.56 -9.73 0.61
C ASP A 141 1.67 -9.11 -0.24
N LEU A 142 2.70 -8.55 0.42
CA LEU A 142 3.80 -7.89 -0.27
C LEU A 142 4.59 -8.81 -1.20
N PRO A 143 4.99 -10.03 -0.80
CA PRO A 143 5.64 -10.97 -1.72
C PRO A 143 4.85 -11.18 -3.01
N SER A 144 3.55 -11.45 -2.91
CA SER A 144 2.70 -11.63 -4.09
C SER A 144 2.59 -10.37 -4.94
N LEU A 145 2.46 -9.18 -4.30
CA LEU A 145 2.44 -7.90 -5.01
C LEU A 145 3.75 -7.66 -5.79
N MET A 146 4.91 -7.91 -5.16
CA MET A 146 6.20 -7.70 -5.80
C MET A 146 6.41 -8.64 -6.99
N MET A 147 5.97 -9.90 -6.86
CA MET A 147 5.99 -10.87 -7.96
C MET A 147 5.14 -10.39 -9.14
N LEU A 148 3.90 -9.96 -8.89
CA LEU A 148 3.02 -9.42 -9.94
C LEU A 148 3.61 -8.19 -10.64
N LEU A 149 4.26 -7.30 -9.89
CA LEU A 149 4.92 -6.12 -10.46
C LEU A 149 6.11 -6.50 -11.34
N ALA A 150 6.91 -7.49 -10.91
CA ALA A 150 8.05 -7.97 -11.69
C ALA A 150 7.63 -8.69 -12.99
N GLU A 151 6.49 -9.38 -12.99
CA GLU A 151 5.92 -10.04 -14.18
C GLU A 151 5.22 -9.06 -15.14
N SER A 152 4.87 -7.86 -14.67
CA SER A 152 4.15 -6.89 -15.48
C SER A 152 5.00 -6.37 -16.64
N LYS A 153 4.55 -6.62 -17.87
CA LYS A 153 5.17 -6.04 -19.08
C LYS A 153 4.51 -4.70 -19.38
N ALA A 154 5.32 -3.66 -19.61
CA ALA A 154 4.81 -2.40 -20.15
C ALA A 154 4.12 -2.67 -21.50
N PRO A 155 2.93 -2.07 -21.78
CA PRO A 155 2.37 -2.13 -23.11
C PRO A 155 3.40 -1.55 -24.08
N SER A 156 3.80 -2.33 -25.08
CA SER A 156 4.68 -1.89 -26.14
C SER A 156 4.09 -0.65 -26.80
N THR A 157 4.89 0.42 -26.93
CA THR A 157 4.55 1.70 -27.59
C THR A 157 4.38 1.56 -29.12
N GLU A 158 3.93 0.42 -29.61
CA GLU A 158 3.70 0.15 -31.03
C GLU A 158 2.21 0.34 -31.32
N ASN A 159 1.79 1.60 -31.51
CA ASN A 159 0.66 2.03 -32.35
C ASN A 159 0.39 3.54 -32.20
N SER A 160 1.45 4.35 -32.33
CA SER A 160 1.28 5.73 -32.80
C SER A 160 1.69 5.72 -34.28
N GLU A 161 0.74 5.45 -35.17
CA GLU A 161 0.92 5.78 -36.58
C GLU A 161 1.20 7.29 -36.67
N PRO A 162 2.22 7.72 -37.45
CA PRO A 162 2.44 9.13 -37.67
C PRO A 162 1.23 9.69 -38.43
N VAL A 163 0.63 10.74 -37.88
CA VAL A 163 -0.37 11.53 -38.60
C VAL A 163 0.38 12.26 -39.71
N ASP A 164 0.11 11.92 -40.97
CA ASP A 164 0.64 12.63 -42.14
C ASP A 164 0.21 14.11 -42.06
N GLU A 165 1.17 14.98 -41.75
CA GLU A 165 1.07 16.43 -41.97
C GLU A 165 1.25 16.70 -43.46
N ASP A 166 0.24 16.42 -44.28
CA ASP A 166 0.20 16.93 -45.66
C ASP A 166 -1.25 17.04 -46.16
N GLN A 167 -1.93 18.10 -45.73
CA GLN A 167 -3.09 18.68 -46.44
C GLN A 167 -3.51 20.03 -45.83
N ALA A 168 -2.65 21.03 -45.92
CA ALA A 168 -3.04 22.43 -45.73
C ALA A 168 -2.13 23.38 -46.51
N SER A 169 -2.12 23.27 -47.85
CA SER A 169 -1.68 24.38 -48.72
C SER A 169 -2.20 24.23 -50.14
N MET A 170 -3.50 24.43 -50.35
CA MET A 170 -4.00 24.96 -51.62
C MET A 170 -5.16 25.90 -51.32
N ASP A 171 -4.83 27.18 -51.19
CA ASP A 171 -5.66 28.29 -51.65
C ASP A 171 -4.71 29.49 -51.87
N GLY A 172 -4.47 29.78 -53.15
CA GLY A 172 -3.70 30.90 -53.67
C GLY A 172 -4.18 31.21 -55.08
#